data_AF-A0A1F4CM72-F1
#
_entry.id   AF-A0A1F4CM72-F1
#
_cell.length_a   1.000
_cell.length_b   1.000
_cell.length_c   1.000
_cell.angle_alpha   90.00
_cell.angle_beta   90.00
_cell.angle_gamma   90.00
#
_symmetry.space_group_name_H-M   'P 1'
#
loop_
_entity.id
_entity.type
_entity.pdbx_description
1 polymer ?
#
loop_
_entity_poly.entity_id
_entity_poly.type
_entity_poly.pdbx_seq_one_letter_code
_entity_poly.pdbx_strand_id
1 'polypeptide(L)'
;MALKRPKSASGTLVVLEHTSKILKDNPLGDPHVRKLAVWLPPQYDDGTGIRHTYEEFDDNHSDIDYRMNVSLPFLYRALKL
;
A
#
# COMPACT_ATOMS: atom_id res chain seq x y z
N MET A 1 -14.22 -11.01 35.17
CA MET A 1 -14.07 -11.91 34.00
C MET A 1 -12.63 -11.89 33.53
N ALA A 2 -12.01 -13.04 33.28
CA ALA A 2 -10.62 -13.12 32.79
C ALA A 2 -10.59 -13.05 31.26
N LEU A 3 -9.82 -12.12 30.69
CA LEU A 3 -9.56 -12.12 29.24
C LEU A 3 -8.77 -13.38 28.86
N LYS A 4 -9.39 -14.29 28.11
CA LYS A 4 -8.66 -15.36 27.41
C LYS A 4 -7.87 -14.72 26.28
N ARG A 5 -6.54 -14.70 26.39
CA ARG A 5 -5.65 -14.27 25.30
C ARG A 5 -5.40 -15.47 24.38
N PRO A 6 -5.90 -15.46 23.13
CA PRO A 6 -5.57 -16.52 22.19
C PRO A 6 -4.06 -16.55 21.93
N LYS A 7 -3.49 -17.75 21.87
CA LYS A 7 -2.05 -18.00 21.73
C LYS A 7 -1.66 -18.10 20.24
N SER A 8 -2.08 -17.13 19.43
CA SER A 8 -1.73 -17.10 18.00
C SER A 8 -0.32 -16.56 17.78
N ALA A 9 0.27 -16.88 16.62
CA ALA A 9 1.48 -16.20 16.16
C ALA A 9 1.23 -14.68 16.14
N SER A 10 2.25 -13.91 16.55
CA SER A 10 2.19 -12.45 16.50
C SER A 10 2.49 -11.96 15.09
N GLY A 11 1.84 -10.88 14.66
CA GLY A 11 2.17 -10.24 13.40
C GLY A 11 3.48 -9.46 13.46
N THR A 12 3.94 -8.99 12.31
CA THR A 12 5.19 -8.27 12.11
C THR A 12 4.91 -6.78 11.88
N LEU A 13 5.62 -5.90 12.58
CA LEU A 13 5.59 -4.46 12.29
C LEU A 13 6.75 -4.11 11.36
N VAL A 14 6.43 -3.68 10.14
CA VAL A 14 7.39 -3.17 9.16
C VAL A 14 7.30 -1.66 9.08
N VAL A 15 8.43 -0.98 8.94
CA VAL A 15 8.46 0.47 8.70
C VAL A 15 9.02 0.68 7.30
N LEU A 16 8.18 1.20 6.42
CA LEU A 16 8.52 1.49 5.04
C LEU A 16 8.82 2.98 4.89
N GLU A 17 9.77 3.33 4.04
CA GLU A 17 9.91 4.72 3.59
C GLU A 17 9.02 4.91 2.36
N HIS A 18 8.14 5.91 2.42
CA HIS A 18 7.27 6.29 1.34
C HIS A 18 7.65 7.69 0.85
N THR A 19 7.92 7.81 -0.44
CA THR A 19 8.18 9.08 -1.12
C THR A 19 6.99 9.40 -2.01
N SER A 20 6.26 10.46 -1.68
CA SER A 20 5.15 10.94 -2.50
C SER A 20 5.61 11.97 -3.53
N LYS A 21 5.19 11.77 -4.79
CA LYS A 21 5.42 12.75 -5.86
C LYS A 21 4.47 13.95 -5.73
N ILE A 22 3.21 13.69 -5.39
CA ILE A 22 2.17 14.72 -5.26
C ILE A 22 2.55 15.75 -4.18
N LEU A 23 3.14 15.28 -3.08
CA LEU A 23 3.47 16.15 -1.95
C LEU A 23 4.81 16.87 -2.07
N LYS A 24 5.58 16.66 -3.15
CA LYS A 24 6.97 17.13 -3.27
C LYS A 24 7.13 18.64 -3.02
N ASP A 25 6.18 19.42 -3.50
CA ASP A 25 6.19 20.89 -3.45
C ASP A 25 5.02 21.45 -2.61
N ASN A 26 4.65 20.75 -1.52
CA ASN A 26 3.57 21.17 -0.64
C ASN A 26 3.84 22.58 -0.05
N PRO A 27 2.95 23.58 -0.26
CA PRO A 27 3.11 24.93 0.25
C PRO A 27 3.23 25.05 1.77
N LEU A 28 2.72 24.06 2.52
CA LEU A 28 2.82 24.02 3.98
C LEU A 28 4.18 23.52 4.49
N GLY A 29 5.05 23.05 3.59
CA GLY A 29 6.39 22.58 3.91
C GLY A 29 6.45 21.19 4.55
N ASP A 30 5.33 20.44 4.60
CA ASP A 30 5.36 19.07 5.11
C ASP A 30 6.24 18.16 4.25
N PRO A 31 6.97 17.20 4.85
CA PRO A 31 7.84 16.31 4.11
C PRO A 31 7.05 15.32 3.24
N HIS A 32 7.43 15.18 1.98
CA HIS A 32 6.89 14.18 1.06
C HIS A 32 7.54 12.80 1.20
N VAL A 33 8.65 12.71 1.93
CA VAL A 33 9.31 11.46 2.33
C VAL A 33 8.95 11.15 3.78
N ARG A 34 8.30 10.02 4.04
CA ARG A 34 7.75 9.68 5.36
C ARG A 34 7.93 8.21 5.69
N LYS A 35 8.11 7.92 6.99
CA LYS A 35 8.09 6.55 7.50
C LYS A 35 6.65 6.12 7.75
N LEU A 36 6.24 5.03 7.10
CA LEU A 36 4.93 4.40 7.24
C LEU A 36 5.08 3.08 7.99
N ALA A 37 4.51 3.00 9.19
CA ALA A 37 4.43 1.76 9.93
C ALA A 37 3.27 0.90 9.42
N VAL A 38 3.55 -0.33 9.02
CA VAL A 38 2.59 -1.32 8.50
C VAL A 38 2.64 -2.54 9.39
N TRP A 39 1.49 -2.96 9.90
CA TRP A 39 1.37 -4.22 10.62
C TRP A 39 0.94 -5.33 9.66
N LEU A 40 1.73 -6.40 9.59
CA LEU A 40 1.46 -7.59 8.79
C LEU A 40 0.98 -8.71 9.72
N PRO A 41 -0.16 -9.35 9.41
CA PRO A 41 -0.54 -10.61 10.06
C PRO A 41 0.55 -11.68 9.87
N PRO A 42 0.68 -12.67 10.77
CA PRO A 42 1.73 -13.69 10.68
C PRO A 42 1.69 -14.51 9.38
N GLN A 43 0.54 -14.60 8.69
CA GLN A 43 0.41 -15.29 7.40
C GLN A 43 1.09 -14.57 6.24
N TYR A 44 1.54 -13.32 6.43
CA TYR A 44 2.18 -12.51 5.39
C TYR A 44 3.70 -12.62 5.38
N ASP A 45 4.32 -13.21 6.41
CA ASP A 45 5.78 -13.31 6.50
C ASP A 45 6.38 -14.15 5.36
N ASP A 46 5.63 -15.14 4.85
CA ASP A 46 6.10 -16.04 3.78
C ASP A 46 5.93 -15.48 2.37
N GLY A 47 5.14 -14.41 2.18
CA GLY A 47 4.91 -13.71 0.91
C GLY A 47 4.38 -14.59 -0.25
N THR A 48 3.44 -14.08 -1.04
CA THR A 48 2.94 -14.83 -2.23
C THR A 48 3.76 -14.58 -3.50
N GLY A 49 4.79 -13.74 -3.43
CA GLY A 49 5.65 -13.37 -4.58
C GLY A 49 4.94 -12.54 -5.67
N ILE A 50 3.76 -12.00 -5.37
CA ILE A 50 3.00 -11.18 -6.32
C ILE A 50 3.73 -9.85 -6.52
N ARG A 51 3.96 -9.47 -7.79
CA ARG A 51 4.57 -8.18 -8.12
C ARG A 51 3.57 -7.06 -7.87
N HIS A 52 3.95 -6.09 -7.06
CA HIS A 52 3.13 -4.92 -6.74
C HIS A 52 3.61 -3.71 -7.55
N THR A 53 2.67 -2.88 -7.99
CA THR A 53 2.95 -1.59 -8.64
C THR A 53 2.19 -0.49 -7.91
N TYR A 54 2.81 0.68 -7.75
CA TYR A 54 2.24 1.84 -7.10
C TYR A 54 2.35 3.04 -8.05
N GLU A 55 1.25 3.78 -8.20
CA GLU A 55 1.18 4.98 -9.04
C GLU A 55 0.33 6.06 -8.34
N GLU A 56 0.86 7.28 -8.36
CA GLU A 56 0.19 8.49 -7.88
C GLU A 56 -0.42 9.23 -9.05
N PHE A 57 -1.60 9.80 -8.86
CA PHE A 57 -2.30 10.60 -9.86
C PHE A 57 -2.59 11.98 -9.30
N ASP A 58 -2.38 13.03 -10.10
CA ASP A 58 -2.45 14.44 -9.66
C ASP A 58 -3.87 14.96 -9.34
N ASP A 59 -4.86 14.06 -9.19
CA ASP A 59 -6.27 14.39 -9.02
C ASP A 59 -6.82 13.87 -7.67
N ASN A 60 -8.04 14.27 -7.32
CA ASN A 60 -8.70 13.93 -6.06
C ASN A 60 -9.48 12.59 -6.14
N HIS A 61 -10.53 12.42 -5.34
CA HIS A 61 -11.34 11.19 -5.28
C HIS A 61 -12.58 11.22 -6.20
N SER A 62 -12.68 12.20 -7.09
CA SER A 62 -13.72 12.32 -8.11
C SER A 62 -13.17 11.93 -9.49
N ASP A 63 -14.05 11.52 -10.41
CA ASP A 63 -13.74 11.26 -11.83
C ASP A 63 -12.53 10.34 -12.08
N ILE A 64 -12.34 9.33 -11.22
CA ILE A 64 -11.15 8.47 -11.21
C ILE A 64 -11.14 7.37 -12.29
N ASP A 65 -12.13 7.32 -13.18
CA ASP A 65 -12.31 6.24 -14.16
C ASP A 65 -11.08 6.06 -15.08
N TYR A 66 -10.39 7.15 -15.41
CA TYR A 66 -9.18 7.08 -16.22
C TYR A 66 -8.05 6.25 -15.58
N ARG A 67 -8.03 6.13 -14.24
CA ARG A 67 -7.05 5.29 -13.51
C ARG A 67 -7.28 3.80 -13.79
N MET A 68 -8.51 3.42 -14.16
CA MET A 68 -8.82 2.05 -14.56
C MET A 68 -8.24 1.71 -15.95
N ASN A 69 -8.15 2.70 -16.85
CA ASN A 69 -7.48 2.51 -18.14
C ASN A 69 -5.98 2.21 -17.99
N VAL A 70 -5.38 2.61 -16.87
CA VAL A 70 -4.00 2.25 -16.50
C VAL A 70 -3.95 0.90 -15.79
N SER A 71 -4.77 0.69 -14.75
CA SER A 71 -4.71 -0.49 -13.88
C SER A 71 -5.20 -1.79 -14.53
N LEU A 72 -6.33 -1.74 -15.26
CA LEU A 72 -6.97 -2.95 -15.79
C LEU A 72 -6.09 -3.71 -16.81
N PRO A 73 -5.34 -3.06 -17.71
CA PRO A 73 -4.39 -3.76 -18.58
C PRO A 73 -3.33 -4.57 -17.82
N PHE A 74 -2.82 -4.10 -16.68
CA PHE A 74 -1.85 -4.87 -15.88
C PHE A 74 -2.49 -6.14 -15.31
N LEU A 75 -3.68 -6.01 -14.72
CA LEU A 75 -4.44 -7.14 -14.17
C LEU A 75 -4.78 -8.16 -15.26
N TYR A 76 -5.26 -7.67 -16.41
CA TYR A 76 -5.60 -8.52 -17.54
C TYR A 76 -4.39 -9.34 -18.03
N ARG A 77 -3.22 -8.70 -18.16
CA ARG A 77 -1.98 -9.39 -18.56
C ARG A 77 -1.49 -10.39 -17.52
N ALA A 78 -1.76 -10.15 -16.24
CA ALA A 78 -1.39 -11.08 -15.17
C ALA A 78 -2.31 -12.31 -15.11
N LEU A 79 -3.58 -12.17 -15.54
CA LEU A 79 -4.58 -13.25 -15.52
C LEU A 79 -4.64 -14.05 -16.82
N LYS A 80 -4.35 -13.42 -17.97
CA LYS A 80 -4.16 -14.13 -19.23
C LYS A 80 -2.77 -14.75 -19.24
N LEU A 81 -2.71 -16.04 -18.89
CA LEU A 81 -1.60 -16.93 -19.22
C LEU A 81 -1.29 -16.89 -20.73
#